data_AF-A0A535B3I4-F1
#
_entry.id   AF-A0A535B3I4-F1
#
_cell.length_a   1.000
_cell.length_b   1.000
_cell.length_c   1.000
_cell.angle_alpha   90.00
_cell.angle_beta   90.00
_cell.angle_gamma   90.00
#
_symmetry.space_group_name_H-M   'P 1'
#
loop_
_entity.id
_entity.type
_entity.pdbx_description
1 polymer ?
#
loop_
_entity_poly.entity_id
_entity_poly.type
_entity_poly.pdbx_seq_one_letter_code
_entity_poly.pdbx_strand_id
1 'polypeptide(L)'
;LGGGMSSRLFQEIREKRGKAYSVYSFSSSYKDIGYLGVYAGTSVEWVEEVVDLIIKELKNLAAGDIKEEELLRTRGQLVGSMMLGLESTDSWMSHIARNEIYFEKPITTDEICQGIRSVLRDDVVDLARTFFNSGGTTLSLLGDFQDDFKLNNLDLGH
;
A
#
# COMPACT_ATOMS: atom_id res chain seq x y z
N LEU A 1 -3.93 -3.15 -1.15
CA LEU A 1 -4.51 -2.08 -0.29
C LEU A 1 -5.04 -0.89 -1.06
N GLY A 2 -4.24 -0.16 -1.84
CA GLY A 2 -4.67 1.12 -2.47
C GLY A 2 -4.10 1.43 -3.86
N GLY A 3 -3.80 0.42 -4.69
CA GLY A 3 -3.15 0.59 -6.01
C GLY A 3 -4.08 0.69 -7.23
N GLY A 4 -5.33 1.15 -7.05
CA GLY A 4 -6.31 1.27 -8.15
C GLY A 4 -7.77 1.13 -7.71
N MET A 5 -8.71 1.23 -8.65
CA MET A 5 -10.15 1.23 -8.38
C MET A 5 -10.65 -0.07 -7.74
N SER A 6 -9.98 -1.19 -8.01
CA SER A 6 -10.28 -2.52 -7.45
C SER A 6 -9.58 -2.78 -6.11
N SER A 7 -8.94 -1.77 -5.51
CA SER A 7 -8.25 -1.91 -4.24
C SER A 7 -9.22 -1.81 -3.06
N ARG A 8 -8.94 -2.50 -1.95
CA ARG A 8 -9.78 -2.51 -0.74
C ARG A 8 -10.12 -1.11 -0.25
N LEU A 9 -9.11 -0.25 -0.11
CA LEU A 9 -9.31 1.11 0.39
C LEU A 9 -10.18 1.94 -0.56
N PHE A 10 -9.97 1.82 -1.86
CA PHE A 10 -10.82 2.51 -2.85
C PHE A 10 -12.27 2.01 -2.77
N GLN A 11 -12.46 0.70 -2.73
CA GLN A 11 -13.80 0.08 -2.67
C GLN A 11 -14.54 0.44 -1.38
N GLU A 12 -13.90 0.34 -0.22
CA GLU A 12 -14.57 0.57 1.06
C GLU A 12 -14.83 2.06 1.34
N ILE A 13 -13.87 2.94 1.02
CA ILE A 13 -13.93 4.34 1.44
C ILE A 13 -14.55 5.22 0.35
N ARG A 14 -14.12 5.04 -0.90
CA ARG A 14 -14.56 5.89 -2.01
C ARG A 14 -15.79 5.33 -2.72
N GLU A 15 -15.78 4.06 -3.13
CA GLU A 15 -16.88 3.48 -3.91
C GLU A 15 -18.14 3.25 -3.08
N LYS A 16 -18.03 2.53 -1.95
CA LYS A 16 -19.19 2.15 -1.14
C LYS A 16 -19.74 3.28 -0.27
N ARG A 17 -18.88 4.21 0.16
CA ARG A 17 -19.22 5.23 1.16
C ARG A 17 -19.16 6.66 0.64
N GLY A 18 -18.41 6.93 -0.42
CA GLY A 18 -18.24 8.29 -0.95
C GLY A 18 -17.51 9.23 0.01
N LYS A 19 -16.73 8.71 0.98
CA LYS A 19 -16.14 9.49 2.08
C LYS A 19 -14.72 9.96 1.83
N ALA A 20 -14.16 9.74 0.65
CA ALA A 20 -12.87 10.30 0.28
C ALA A 20 -12.83 10.67 -1.20
N TYR A 21 -12.27 11.83 -1.50
CA TYR A 21 -11.99 12.29 -2.87
C TYR A 21 -10.82 11.50 -3.49
N SER A 22 -9.84 11.17 -2.64
CA SER A 22 -8.66 10.39 -3.02
C SER A 22 -8.31 9.44 -1.89
N VAL A 23 -7.96 8.20 -2.24
CA VAL A 23 -7.42 7.23 -1.28
C VAL A 23 -6.51 6.26 -2.03
N TYR A 24 -5.30 6.06 -1.52
CA TYR A 24 -4.34 5.12 -2.08
C TYR A 24 -3.30 4.69 -1.03
N SER A 25 -2.58 3.62 -1.33
CA SER A 25 -1.47 3.14 -0.52
C SER A 25 -0.18 3.25 -1.32
N PHE A 26 0.90 3.61 -0.66
CA PHE A 26 2.22 3.72 -1.26
C PHE A 26 3.25 3.07 -0.34
N SER A 27 4.38 2.67 -0.91
CA SER A 27 5.53 2.22 -0.14
C SER A 27 6.74 3.01 -0.57
N SER A 28 7.67 3.22 0.36
CA SER A 28 8.94 3.86 0.08
C SER A 28 10.03 3.07 0.77
N SER A 29 11.07 2.74 0.00
CA SER A 29 12.18 1.91 0.45
C SER A 29 13.47 2.70 0.28
N TYR A 30 14.21 2.83 1.36
CA TYR A 30 15.57 3.32 1.42
C TYR A 30 16.53 2.14 1.63
N LYS A 31 17.83 2.42 1.71
CA LYS A 31 18.86 1.38 1.79
C LYS A 31 18.76 0.54 3.06
N ASP A 32 18.35 1.15 4.16
CA ASP A 32 18.34 0.61 5.52
C ASP A 32 16.94 0.53 6.15
N ILE A 33 16.02 1.37 5.68
CA ILE A 33 14.64 1.44 6.20
C ILE A 33 13.62 1.51 5.06
N GLY A 34 12.37 1.18 5.37
CA GLY A 34 11.25 1.41 4.47
C GLY A 34 9.95 1.57 5.25
N TYR A 35 8.94 2.13 4.60
CA TYR A 35 7.63 2.28 5.21
C TYR A 35 6.51 2.07 4.18
N LEU A 36 5.36 1.66 4.69
CA LEU A 36 4.10 1.59 3.98
C LEU A 36 3.21 2.72 4.49
N GLY A 37 2.67 3.52 3.58
CA GLY A 37 1.78 4.62 3.88
C GLY A 37 0.42 4.46 3.22
N VAL A 38 -0.60 5.02 3.86
CA VAL A 38 -1.92 5.25 3.25
C VAL A 38 -2.15 6.76 3.23
N TYR A 39 -2.57 7.27 2.08
CA TYR A 39 -3.00 8.64 1.92
C TYR A 39 -4.50 8.67 1.66
N ALA A 40 -5.20 9.58 2.32
CA ALA A 40 -6.61 9.85 2.06
C ALA A 40 -6.89 11.36 2.10
N GLY A 41 -7.56 11.87 1.08
CA GLY A 41 -8.13 13.22 1.07
C GLY A 41 -9.63 13.16 1.29
N THR A 42 -10.11 13.76 2.38
CA THR A 42 -11.52 13.74 2.82
C THR A 42 -11.92 15.07 3.46
N SER A 43 -13.22 15.27 3.69
CA SER A 43 -13.77 16.39 4.47
C SER A 43 -13.56 16.17 5.97
N VAL A 44 -13.42 17.26 6.73
CA VAL A 44 -13.18 17.25 8.19
C VAL A 44 -14.20 16.39 8.93
N GLU A 45 -15.48 16.45 8.53
CA GLU A 45 -16.59 15.69 9.11
C GLU A 45 -16.44 14.16 9.01
N TRP A 46 -15.61 13.64 8.08
CA TRP A 46 -15.42 12.21 7.84
C TRP A 46 -14.06 11.68 8.29
N VAL A 47 -13.18 12.53 8.83
CA VAL A 47 -11.79 12.16 9.14
C VAL A 47 -11.71 10.97 10.09
N GLU A 48 -12.46 10.99 11.19
CA GLU A 48 -12.46 9.90 12.18
C GLU A 48 -12.88 8.57 11.55
N GLU A 49 -13.99 8.57 10.80
CA GLU A 49 -14.47 7.35 10.15
C GLU A 49 -13.52 6.84 9.06
N VAL A 50 -12.92 7.73 8.28
CA VAL A 50 -11.95 7.34 7.24
C VAL A 50 -10.72 6.71 7.87
N VAL A 51 -10.21 7.28 8.96
CA VAL A 51 -9.08 6.73 9.72
C VAL A 51 -9.44 5.34 10.27
N ASP A 52 -10.61 5.18 10.88
CA ASP A 52 -11.08 3.89 11.40
C ASP A 52 -11.20 2.83 10.30
N LEU A 53 -11.73 3.19 9.13
CA LEU A 53 -11.83 2.30 7.97
C LEU A 53 -10.46 1.87 7.45
N ILE A 54 -9.51 2.80 7.38
CA ILE A 54 -8.12 2.49 6.97
C ILE A 54 -7.52 1.49 7.95
N ILE A 55 -7.57 1.78 9.25
CA ILE A 55 -7.04 0.91 10.31
C ILE A 55 -7.72 -0.47 10.28
N LYS A 56 -9.03 -0.52 10.06
CA LYS A 56 -9.79 -1.76 9.96
C LYS A 56 -9.32 -2.63 8.79
N GLU A 57 -9.21 -2.06 7.58
CA GLU A 57 -8.76 -2.82 6.40
C GLU A 57 -7.33 -3.34 6.56
N LEU A 58 -6.50 -2.53 7.20
CA LEU A 58 -5.15 -2.86 7.58
C LEU A 58 -5.08 -4.02 8.60
N LYS A 59 -5.91 -4.00 9.65
CA LYS A 59 -6.06 -5.10 10.62
C LYS A 59 -6.60 -6.38 9.97
N ASN A 60 -7.57 -6.25 9.06
CA ASN A 60 -8.11 -7.39 8.31
C ASN A 60 -7.01 -8.07 7.48
N LEU A 61 -6.15 -7.29 6.83
CA LEU A 61 -5.01 -7.81 6.08
C LEU A 61 -4.06 -8.62 7.00
N ALA A 62 -3.72 -8.08 8.17
CA ALA A 62 -2.87 -8.75 9.17
C ALA A 62 -3.52 -9.97 9.83
N ALA A 63 -4.86 -10.01 9.89
CA ALA A 63 -5.64 -11.18 10.30
C ALA A 63 -5.71 -12.27 9.20
N GLY A 64 -5.22 -11.96 8.00
CA GLY A 64 -5.20 -12.88 6.88
C GLY A 64 -6.49 -12.90 6.07
N ASP A 65 -7.37 -11.91 6.20
CA ASP A 65 -8.48 -11.75 5.28
C ASP A 65 -7.95 -11.34 3.91
N ILE A 66 -7.52 -12.31 3.09
CA ILE A 66 -7.04 -12.15 1.72
C ILE A 66 -7.65 -13.29 0.91
N LYS A 67 -8.43 -12.94 -0.12
CA LYS A 67 -8.99 -13.92 -1.03
C LYS A 67 -7.94 -14.32 -2.07
N GLU A 68 -7.93 -15.60 -2.45
CA GLU A 68 -6.99 -16.10 -3.46
C GLU A 68 -7.14 -15.36 -4.79
N GLU A 69 -8.37 -15.06 -5.20
CA GLU A 69 -8.66 -14.28 -6.41
C GLU A 69 -8.06 -12.87 -6.34
N GLU A 70 -8.13 -12.22 -5.17
CA GLU A 70 -7.52 -10.90 -4.98
C GLU A 70 -6.00 -10.98 -5.13
N LEU A 71 -5.37 -11.98 -4.53
CA LEU A 71 -3.93 -12.20 -4.61
C LEU A 71 -3.48 -12.46 -6.05
N LEU A 72 -4.16 -13.38 -6.75
CA LEU A 72 -3.88 -13.68 -8.17
C LEU A 72 -4.02 -12.44 -9.05
N ARG A 73 -5.11 -11.68 -8.86
CA ARG A 73 -5.35 -10.44 -9.60
C ARG A 73 -4.26 -9.39 -9.32
N THR A 74 -3.87 -9.21 -8.06
CA THR A 74 -2.80 -8.27 -7.69
C THR A 74 -1.46 -8.66 -8.29
N ARG A 75 -1.08 -9.94 -8.26
CA ARG A 75 0.14 -10.42 -8.94
C ARG A 75 0.11 -10.13 -10.44
N GLY A 76 -1.02 -10.42 -11.10
CA GLY A 76 -1.21 -10.14 -12.52
C GLY A 76 -1.12 -8.65 -12.85
N GLN A 77 -1.74 -7.79 -12.02
CA GLN A 77 -1.67 -6.34 -12.16
C GLN A 77 -0.23 -5.83 -12.02
N LEU A 78 0.51 -6.28 -11.00
CA LEU A 78 1.89 -5.85 -10.78
C LEU A 78 2.81 -6.23 -11.96
N VAL A 79 2.72 -7.48 -12.43
CA VAL A 79 3.48 -7.94 -13.59
C VAL A 79 3.10 -7.15 -14.85
N GLY A 80 1.80 -6.95 -15.09
CA GLY A 80 1.32 -6.20 -16.25
C GLY A 80 1.78 -4.75 -16.24
N SER A 81 1.64 -4.05 -15.12
CA SER A 81 2.08 -2.66 -14.97
C SER A 81 3.60 -2.52 -15.12
N MET A 82 4.38 -3.47 -14.60
CA MET A 82 5.84 -3.47 -14.77
C MET A 82 6.22 -3.63 -16.24
N MET A 83 5.64 -4.61 -16.94
CA MET A 83 5.93 -4.86 -18.35
C MET A 83 5.61 -3.65 -19.23
N LEU A 84 4.46 -3.02 -19.03
CA LEU A 84 4.08 -1.80 -19.75
C LEU A 84 5.01 -0.63 -19.40
N GLY A 85 5.48 -0.52 -18.16
CA GLY A 85 6.41 0.53 -17.73
C GLY A 85 7.81 0.43 -18.36
N LEU A 86 8.18 -0.75 -18.86
CA LEU A 86 9.50 -1.04 -19.47
C LEU A 86 9.49 -0.95 -21.01
N GLU A 87 8.42 -0.44 -21.62
CA GLU A 87 8.30 -0.32 -23.08
C GLU A 87 9.24 0.73 -23.70
N SER A 88 9.62 1.77 -22.94
CA SER A 88 10.51 2.81 -23.44
C SER A 88 11.99 2.48 -23.16
N THR A 89 12.85 2.85 -24.10
CA THR A 89 14.30 2.70 -23.96
C THR A 89 14.83 3.44 -22.72
N ASP A 90 14.27 4.60 -22.40
CA ASP A 90 14.63 5.39 -21.22
C ASP A 90 14.27 4.69 -19.90
N SER A 91 13.08 4.05 -19.83
CA SER A 91 12.68 3.24 -18.68
C SER A 91 13.60 2.03 -18.52
N TRP A 92 13.96 1.37 -19.62
CA TRP A 92 14.86 0.22 -19.61
C TRP A 92 16.28 0.59 -19.15
N MET A 93 16.83 1.69 -19.68
CA MET A 93 18.13 2.23 -19.26
C MET A 93 18.14 2.58 -17.76
N SER A 94 17.07 3.22 -17.27
CA SER A 94 16.92 3.56 -15.86
C SER A 94 16.84 2.32 -14.97
N HIS A 95 16.17 1.26 -15.41
CA HIS A 95 16.10 -0.03 -14.72
C HIS A 95 17.48 -0.67 -14.59
N ILE A 96 18.24 -0.75 -15.68
CA ILE A 96 19.62 -1.29 -15.67
C ILE A 96 20.50 -0.48 -14.73
N ALA A 97 20.51 0.85 -14.86
CA ALA A 97 21.32 1.72 -14.02
C ALA A 97 21.01 1.54 -12.53
N ARG A 98 19.73 1.38 -12.18
CA ARG A 98 19.30 1.14 -10.80
C ARG A 98 19.77 -0.22 -10.29
N ASN A 99 19.70 -1.27 -11.11
CA ASN A 99 20.19 -2.58 -10.73
C ASN A 99 21.69 -2.57 -10.42
N GLU A 100 22.48 -1.88 -11.23
CA GLU A 100 23.92 -1.72 -11.01
C GLU A 100 24.20 -0.98 -9.70
N ILE A 101 23.54 0.15 -9.45
CA ILE A 101 23.76 1.00 -8.27
C ILE A 101 23.39 0.29 -6.96
N TYR A 102 22.29 -0.47 -6.95
CA TYR A 102 21.74 -1.01 -5.70
C TYR A 102 22.09 -2.49 -5.45
N PHE A 103 22.31 -3.28 -6.51
CA PHE A 103 22.44 -4.72 -6.38
C PHE A 103 23.75 -5.27 -6.96
N GLU A 104 24.53 -4.44 -7.66
CA GLU A 104 25.81 -4.82 -8.32
C GLU A 104 25.66 -6.07 -9.22
N LYS A 105 24.44 -6.31 -9.72
CA LYS A 105 24.11 -7.44 -10.59
C LYS A 105 22.90 -7.12 -11.47
N PRO A 106 22.84 -7.66 -12.69
CA PRO A 106 21.65 -7.57 -13.51
C PRO A 106 20.54 -8.42 -12.87
N ILE A 107 19.39 -7.79 -12.59
CA ILE A 107 18.16 -8.49 -12.24
C ILE A 107 17.25 -8.43 -13.46
N THR A 108 16.97 -9.60 -14.03
CA THR A 108 16.14 -9.74 -15.22
C THR A 108 14.67 -9.50 -14.91
N THR A 109 13.92 -9.07 -15.92
CA THR A 109 12.46 -8.93 -15.82
C THR A 109 11.79 -10.25 -15.46
N ASP A 110 12.29 -11.37 -15.98
CA ASP A 110 11.80 -12.71 -15.67
C ASP A 110 11.99 -13.08 -14.20
N GLU A 111 13.16 -12.79 -13.61
CA GLU A 111 13.40 -13.02 -12.17
C GLU A 111 12.44 -12.20 -11.30
N ILE A 112 12.20 -10.94 -11.66
CA ILE A 112 11.26 -10.07 -10.93
C ILE A 112 9.83 -10.60 -11.07
N CYS A 113 9.44 -10.99 -12.29
CA CYS A 113 8.12 -11.56 -12.56
C CYS A 113 7.90 -12.87 -11.79
N GLN A 114 8.92 -13.73 -11.73
CA GLN A 114 8.88 -14.97 -10.97
C GLN A 114 8.77 -14.69 -9.46
N GLY A 115 9.55 -13.72 -8.96
CA GLY A 115 9.49 -13.27 -7.57
C GLY A 115 8.10 -12.76 -7.18
N ILE A 116 7.46 -11.93 -8.03
CA ILE A 116 6.07 -11.48 -7.79
C ILE A 116 5.11 -12.67 -7.79
N ARG A 117 5.27 -13.61 -8.72
CA ARG A 117 4.37 -14.77 -8.85
C ARG A 117 4.50 -15.76 -7.70
N SER A 118 5.67 -15.84 -7.07
CA SER A 118 5.94 -16.77 -5.97
C SER A 118 5.44 -16.27 -4.61
N VAL A 119 5.09 -14.99 -4.46
CA VAL A 119 4.61 -14.41 -3.19
C VAL A 119 3.34 -15.12 -2.73
N LEU A 120 3.38 -15.86 -1.63
CA LEU A 120 2.25 -16.57 -1.05
C LEU A 120 1.36 -15.64 -0.22
N ARG A 121 0.14 -16.10 0.09
CA ARG A 121 -0.76 -15.37 0.99
C ARG A 121 -0.08 -15.12 2.34
N ASP A 122 0.55 -16.15 2.90
CA ASP A 122 1.17 -16.08 4.23
C ASP A 122 2.31 -15.04 4.26
N ASP A 123 3.10 -14.92 3.18
CA ASP A 123 4.14 -13.87 3.08
C ASP A 123 3.54 -12.46 3.23
N VAL A 124 2.37 -12.21 2.65
CA VAL A 124 1.67 -10.93 2.73
C VAL A 124 1.12 -10.69 4.14
N VAL A 125 0.57 -11.73 4.77
CA VAL A 125 0.02 -11.67 6.12
C VAL A 125 1.11 -11.41 7.15
N ASP A 126 2.23 -12.10 7.04
CA ASP A 126 3.37 -11.96 7.95
C ASP A 126 4.02 -10.57 7.81
N LEU A 127 4.15 -10.07 6.58
CA LEU A 127 4.60 -8.70 6.35
C LEU A 127 3.62 -7.67 6.94
N ALA A 128 2.31 -7.86 6.74
CA ALA A 128 1.29 -6.98 7.31
C ALA A 128 1.36 -6.96 8.85
N ARG A 129 1.47 -8.12 9.49
CA ARG A 129 1.64 -8.24 10.96
C ARG A 129 2.90 -7.54 11.45
N THR A 130 4.00 -7.66 10.71
CA THR A 130 5.26 -6.99 11.05
C THR A 130 5.07 -5.47 11.07
N PHE A 131 4.36 -4.90 10.09
CA PHE A 131 4.06 -3.47 10.09
C PHE A 131 3.15 -3.07 11.27
N PHE A 132 2.08 -3.81 11.56
CA PHE A 132 1.15 -3.46 12.65
C PHE A 132 1.73 -3.61 14.04
N ASN A 133 2.48 -4.68 14.29
CA ASN A 133 3.00 -4.98 15.62
C ASN A 133 4.28 -4.20 15.96
N SER A 134 4.80 -3.39 15.04
CA SER A 134 6.10 -2.73 15.17
C SER A 134 6.15 -1.56 16.17
N GLY A 135 5.02 -1.08 16.69
CA GLY A 135 5.03 0.16 17.49
C GLY A 135 5.12 1.45 16.66
N GLY A 136 5.27 1.33 15.33
CA GLY A 136 5.71 2.42 14.45
C GLY A 136 4.61 3.12 13.66
N THR A 137 3.33 2.86 13.93
CA THR A 137 2.24 3.47 13.16
C THR A 137 2.11 4.94 13.54
N THR A 138 2.23 5.83 12.54
CA THR A 138 2.09 7.27 12.73
C THR A 138 0.94 7.80 11.88
N LEU A 139 0.14 8.73 12.42
CA LEU A 139 -0.90 9.45 11.71
C LEU A 139 -0.52 10.93 11.63
N SER A 140 -0.66 11.51 10.44
CA SER A 140 -0.54 12.95 10.23
C SER A 140 -1.83 13.45 9.57
N LEU A 141 -2.38 14.52 10.13
CA LEU A 141 -3.58 15.19 9.63
C LEU A 141 -3.22 16.61 9.21
N LEU A 142 -3.72 17.03 8.05
CA LEU A 142 -3.54 18.37 7.53
C LEU A 142 -4.88 18.88 7.00
N GLY A 143 -5.35 20.01 7.51
CA GLY A 143 -6.65 20.57 7.16
C GLY A 143 -7.08 21.68 8.11
N ASP A 144 -8.25 22.23 7.84
CA ASP A 144 -8.89 23.27 8.67
C ASP A 144 -9.58 22.63 9.88
N PHE A 145 -8.78 22.26 10.88
CA PHE A 145 -9.26 21.68 12.13
C PHE A 145 -9.43 22.79 13.18
N GLN A 146 -10.49 22.68 13.99
CA GLN A 146 -10.60 23.51 15.20
C GLN A 146 -9.54 23.07 16.23
N ASP A 147 -9.11 24.00 17.09
CA ASP A 147 -8.05 23.77 18.09
C ASP A 147 -8.37 22.62 19.07
N ASP A 148 -9.64 22.27 19.24
CA ASP A 148 -10.14 21.22 20.11
C ASP A 148 -10.40 19.88 19.38
N PHE A 149 -10.09 19.78 18.08
CA PHE A 149 -10.29 18.57 17.31
C PHE A 149 -9.51 17.39 17.92
N LYS A 150 -10.24 16.32 18.24
CA LYS A 150 -9.67 15.07 18.76
C LYS A 150 -10.31 13.89 18.06
N LEU A 151 -9.48 12.89 17.78
CA LEU A 151 -9.94 11.56 17.41
C LEU A 151 -10.27 10.81 18.71
N ASN A 152 -11.51 10.35 18.85
CA ASN A 152 -11.97 9.75 20.11
C ASN A 152 -11.59 8.27 20.21
N ASN A 153 -11.49 7.56 19.09
CA ASN A 153 -11.30 6.11 19.04
C ASN A 153 -10.06 5.65 18.26
N LEU A 154 -8.97 6.42 18.30
CA LEU A 154 -7.75 6.06 17.57
C LEU A 154 -7.01 4.89 18.23
N ASP A 155 -7.11 3.70 17.63
CA ASP A 155 -6.34 2.51 17.99
C ASP A 155 -5.36 2.13 16.86
N LEU A 156 -4.11 2.57 17.00
CA LEU A 156 -3.02 2.29 16.06
C LEU A 156 -2.34 0.93 16.28
N GLY A 157 -2.86 0.09 17.17
CA GLY A 157 -2.33 -1.25 17.46
C GLY A 157 -1.23 -1.27 18.51
N HIS A 158 -1.26 -0.35 19.50
CA HIS A 158 -0.34 -0.29 20.64
C HIS A 158 -1.13 -0.26 21.95
#